data_AF-A0A821IXC4-F1
#
_entry.id   AF-A0A821IXC4-F1
#
_cell.length_a   1.000
_cell.length_b   1.000
_cell.length_c   1.000
_cell.angle_alpha   90.00
_cell.angle_beta   90.00
_cell.angle_gamma   90.00
#
_symmetry.space_group_name_H-M   'P 1'
#
loop_
_entity.id
_entity.type
_entity.pdbx_description
1 polymer ?
#
loop_
_entity_poly.entity_id
_entity_poly.type
_entity_poly.pdbx_seq_one_letter_code
_entity_poly.pdbx_strand_id
1 'polypeptide(L)'
;MNTANDLEKKIVNWLDTHGNRFELDIHEGSLRPLTSTIYAYSSPGTSINIGFKNPLQQGKVNLEELRQNFNYIALDKLPLVGLDVPSNWQVYPQTPVSSFDEGVHIDAYENNRLRMTIVTSFFAIYGSQKQEHPIMDKAAEEGTYVQVRRDFEGVIKLDLTLAIE
;
A
#
# COMPACT_ATOMS: atom_id res chain seq x y z
N MET A 1 -29.67 10.04 0.08
CA MET A 1 -28.37 10.74 -0.06
C MET A 1 -27.50 9.92 -0.98
N ASN A 2 -26.84 10.55 -1.96
CA ASN A 2 -25.94 9.85 -2.87
C ASN A 2 -24.61 9.62 -2.13
N THR A 3 -24.43 8.42 -1.58
CA THR A 3 -23.30 8.06 -0.70
C THR A 3 -21.95 8.19 -1.39
N ALA A 4 -21.88 8.06 -2.72
CA ALA A 4 -20.67 8.29 -3.50
C ALA A 4 -20.26 9.76 -3.51
N ASN A 5 -21.21 10.67 -3.73
CA ASN A 5 -20.95 12.12 -3.73
C ASN A 5 -20.48 12.61 -2.35
N ASP A 6 -21.03 12.05 -1.27
CA ASP A 6 -20.61 12.39 0.08
C ASP A 6 -19.20 11.85 0.38
N LEU A 7 -18.88 10.63 -0.10
CA LEU A 7 -17.54 10.07 0.02
C LEU A 7 -16.50 10.86 -0.81
N GLU A 8 -16.85 11.29 -2.01
CA GLU A 8 -16.00 12.15 -2.84
C GLU A 8 -15.61 13.44 -2.10
N LYS A 9 -16.58 14.13 -1.50
CA LYS A 9 -16.34 15.33 -0.69
C LYS A 9 -15.45 15.04 0.52
N LYS A 10 -15.64 13.89 1.18
CA LYS A 10 -14.77 13.46 2.29
C LYS A 10 -13.34 13.26 1.82
N ILE A 11 -13.13 12.63 0.66
CA ILE A 11 -11.80 12.41 0.08
C ILE A 11 -11.14 13.74 -0.29
N VAL A 12 -11.85 14.64 -0.97
CA VAL A 12 -11.34 15.97 -1.32
C VAL A 12 -10.95 16.76 -0.07
N ASN A 13 -11.84 16.80 0.93
CA ASN A 13 -11.55 17.48 2.18
C ASN A 13 -10.36 16.86 2.92
N TRP A 14 -10.24 15.53 2.92
CA TRP A 14 -9.08 14.85 3.51
C TRP A 14 -7.77 15.24 2.80
N LEU A 15 -7.75 15.28 1.47
CA LEU A 15 -6.58 15.73 0.71
C LEU A 15 -6.21 17.19 1.05
N ASP A 16 -7.22 18.07 1.14
CA ASP A 16 -7.02 19.48 1.47
C ASP A 16 -6.46 19.65 2.90
N THR A 17 -7.02 18.95 3.89
CA THR A 17 -6.58 19.07 5.29
C THR A 17 -5.21 18.46 5.55
N HIS A 18 -4.78 17.50 4.72
CA HIS A 18 -3.45 16.89 4.80
C HIS A 18 -2.44 17.54 3.84
N GLY A 19 -2.82 18.62 3.15
CA GLY A 19 -1.91 19.34 2.24
C GLY A 19 -1.41 18.49 1.08
N ASN A 20 -2.26 17.61 0.55
CA ASN A 20 -1.91 16.62 -0.48
C ASN A 20 -0.71 15.74 -0.08
N ARG A 21 -0.71 15.28 1.17
CA ARG A 21 0.26 14.31 1.69
C ARG A 21 -0.44 13.11 2.32
N PHE A 22 0.13 11.94 2.07
CA PHE A 22 -0.29 10.67 2.64
C PHE A 22 0.83 10.13 3.52
N GLU A 23 0.52 9.83 4.77
CA GLU A 23 1.48 9.21 5.70
C GLU A 23 0.89 7.92 6.25
N LEU A 24 1.70 6.86 6.24
CA LEU A 24 1.30 5.55 6.77
C LEU A 24 2.49 4.89 7.46
N ASP A 25 2.33 4.63 8.75
CA ASP A 25 3.32 3.91 9.53
C ASP A 25 2.76 2.52 9.89
N ILE A 26 3.52 1.46 9.58
CA ILE A 26 3.16 0.05 9.85
C ILE A 26 4.25 -0.58 10.72
N HIS A 27 3.93 -0.86 11.98
CA HIS A 27 4.89 -1.37 12.97
C HIS A 27 4.67 -2.82 13.40
N GLU A 28 3.59 -3.44 12.92
CA GLU A 28 3.17 -4.76 13.35
C GLU A 28 2.91 -5.69 12.15
N GLY A 29 3.30 -6.94 12.34
CA GLY A 29 3.11 -8.02 11.39
C GLY A 29 4.41 -8.55 10.79
N SER A 30 4.26 -9.32 9.72
CA SER A 30 5.38 -10.03 9.10
C SER A 30 5.25 -10.00 7.58
N LEU A 31 6.37 -9.74 6.94
CA LEU A 31 6.63 -10.02 5.53
C LEU A 31 6.87 -11.53 5.41
N ARG A 32 5.94 -12.23 4.77
CA ARG A 32 5.99 -13.68 4.57
C ARG A 32 6.38 -14.01 3.14
N PRO A 33 7.12 -15.11 2.89
CA PRO A 33 7.47 -15.49 1.53
C PRO A 33 6.19 -15.86 0.77
N LEU A 34 6.00 -15.22 -0.37
CA LEU A 34 5.03 -15.63 -1.40
C LEU A 34 5.72 -16.54 -2.43
N THR A 35 6.98 -16.25 -2.73
CA THR A 35 7.90 -17.07 -3.51
C THR A 35 9.28 -17.02 -2.86
N SER A 36 10.29 -17.66 -3.46
CA SER A 36 11.67 -17.56 -2.97
C SER A 36 12.25 -16.14 -3.04
N THR A 37 11.67 -15.25 -3.85
CA THR A 37 12.18 -13.88 -4.07
C THR A 37 11.17 -12.79 -3.74
N ILE A 38 9.93 -13.13 -3.38
CA ILE A 38 8.86 -12.16 -3.11
C ILE A 38 8.34 -12.37 -1.70
N TYR A 39 8.30 -11.28 -0.94
CA TYR A 39 7.77 -11.25 0.41
C TYR A 39 6.55 -10.33 0.47
N ALA A 40 5.44 -10.85 1.00
CA ALA A 40 4.17 -10.15 1.08
C ALA A 40 3.84 -9.77 2.52
N TYR A 41 3.37 -8.55 2.70
CA TYR A 41 2.64 -8.11 3.89
C TYR A 41 1.17 -7.96 3.51
N SER A 42 0.30 -8.62 4.28
CA SER A 42 -1.14 -8.49 4.11
C SER A 42 -1.81 -8.32 5.47
N SER A 43 -2.65 -7.30 5.56
CA SER A 43 -3.57 -7.06 6.66
C SER A 43 -4.89 -6.56 6.10
N PRO A 44 -5.99 -6.52 6.88
CA PRO A 44 -7.26 -5.98 6.40
C PRO A 44 -7.08 -4.56 5.82
N GLY A 45 -7.25 -4.42 4.50
CA GLY A 45 -7.10 -3.13 3.80
C GLY A 45 -5.68 -2.76 3.39
N THR A 46 -4.67 -3.60 3.66
CA THR A 46 -3.28 -3.35 3.25
C THR A 46 -2.69 -4.54 2.51
N SER A 47 -2.04 -4.29 1.38
CA SER A 47 -1.33 -5.32 0.60
C SER A 47 -0.07 -4.69 0.00
N ILE A 48 1.08 -5.24 0.38
CA ILE A 48 2.40 -4.78 -0.04
C ILE A 48 3.22 -6.01 -0.41
N ASN A 49 3.88 -5.97 -1.56
CA ASN A 49 4.86 -6.98 -1.96
C ASN A 49 6.23 -6.36 -2.12
N ILE A 50 7.26 -7.02 -1.60
CA ILE A 50 8.66 -6.63 -1.72
C ILE A 50 9.38 -7.74 -2.49
N GLY A 51 9.95 -7.37 -3.63
CA GLY A 51 10.73 -8.27 -4.48
C GLY A 51 12.23 -8.09 -4.26
N PHE A 52 12.93 -9.20 -4.19
CA PHE A 52 14.39 -9.28 -4.21
C PHE A 52 14.88 -9.97 -5.49
N LYS A 53 16.10 -9.67 -5.94
CA LYS A 53 16.73 -10.24 -7.14
C LYS A 53 17.07 -11.71 -6.94
N ASN A 54 17.52 -12.06 -5.74
CA ASN A 54 17.93 -13.41 -5.36
C ASN A 54 17.15 -13.89 -4.13
N PRO A 55 17.01 -15.21 -3.94
CA PRO A 55 16.42 -15.75 -2.74
C PRO A 55 17.20 -15.35 -1.48
N LEU A 56 16.47 -14.91 -0.48
CA LEU A 56 17.03 -14.60 0.83
C LEU A 56 17.32 -15.92 1.57
N GLN A 57 18.51 -16.03 2.16
CA GLN A 57 18.93 -17.24 2.88
C GLN A 57 19.07 -16.98 4.37
N GLN A 58 18.39 -17.79 5.19
CA GLN A 58 18.45 -17.65 6.64
C GLN A 58 19.90 -17.66 7.15
N GLY A 59 20.22 -16.74 8.07
CA GLY A 59 21.55 -16.59 8.65
C GLY A 59 22.61 -15.95 7.75
N LYS A 60 22.31 -15.68 6.48
CA LYS A 60 23.22 -14.95 5.56
C LYS A 60 22.75 -13.53 5.25
N VAL A 61 21.46 -13.25 5.46
CA VAL A 61 20.90 -11.92 5.21
C VAL A 61 21.37 -10.92 6.27
N ASN A 62 21.85 -9.79 5.78
CA ASN A 62 22.15 -8.60 6.56
C ASN A 62 21.63 -7.35 5.80
N LEU A 63 21.76 -6.17 6.40
CA LEU A 63 21.27 -4.92 5.82
C LEU A 63 21.82 -4.65 4.41
N GLU A 64 23.12 -4.88 4.19
CA GLU A 64 23.76 -4.62 2.91
C GLU A 64 23.28 -5.61 1.84
N GLU A 65 23.14 -6.89 2.20
CA GLU A 65 22.58 -7.92 1.32
C GLU A 65 21.15 -7.57 0.88
N LEU A 66 20.31 -7.07 1.79
CA LEU A 66 18.96 -6.64 1.47
C LEU A 66 18.94 -5.45 0.51
N ARG A 67 19.82 -4.47 0.72
CA ARG A 67 19.94 -3.29 -0.16
C ARG A 67 20.39 -3.67 -1.56
N GLN A 68 21.41 -4.52 -1.68
CA GLN A 68 21.94 -4.93 -2.98
C GLN A 68 20.95 -5.81 -3.76
N ASN A 69 20.25 -6.70 -3.05
CA ASN A 69 19.26 -7.58 -3.65
C ASN A 69 17.87 -6.95 -3.81
N PHE A 70 17.58 -5.79 -3.24
CA PHE A 70 16.29 -5.15 -3.48
C PHE A 70 16.03 -4.97 -4.97
N ASN A 71 14.82 -5.32 -5.42
CA ASN A 71 14.41 -5.24 -6.82
C ASN A 71 13.23 -4.28 -7.01
N TYR A 72 12.16 -4.45 -6.22
CA TYR A 72 10.98 -3.59 -6.33
C TYR A 72 10.12 -3.67 -5.07
N ILE A 73 9.20 -2.71 -4.95
CA ILE A 73 8.02 -2.79 -4.10
C ILE A 73 6.76 -2.62 -4.96
N ALA A 74 5.68 -3.30 -4.59
CA ALA A 74 4.35 -3.11 -5.15
C ALA A 74 3.38 -2.77 -4.02
N LEU A 75 2.58 -1.72 -4.21
CA LEU A 75 1.61 -1.20 -3.25
C LEU A 75 0.21 -1.38 -3.85
N ASP A 76 -0.53 -2.41 -3.42
CA ASP A 76 -1.83 -2.70 -4.02
C ASP A 76 -2.97 -1.97 -3.28
N LYS A 77 -3.01 -2.13 -1.96
CA LYS A 77 -4.03 -1.53 -1.08
C LYS A 77 -3.33 -0.86 0.07
N LEU A 78 -3.70 0.39 0.34
CA LEU A 78 -3.20 1.15 1.48
C LEU A 78 -4.37 1.88 2.14
N PRO A 79 -4.50 1.83 3.48
CA PRO A 79 -5.54 2.55 4.18
C PRO A 79 -5.25 4.06 4.18
N LEU A 80 -6.26 4.88 3.94
CA LEU A 80 -6.18 6.33 4.12
C LEU A 80 -6.45 6.67 5.60
N VAL A 81 -5.39 6.70 6.40
CA VAL A 81 -5.48 7.01 7.84
C VAL A 81 -6.13 8.38 8.03
N GLY A 82 -7.11 8.47 8.94
CA GLY A 82 -7.86 9.70 9.20
C GLY A 82 -9.02 9.98 8.25
N LEU A 83 -9.24 9.18 7.21
CA LEU A 83 -10.44 9.26 6.37
C LEU A 83 -11.56 8.39 6.95
N ASP A 84 -12.70 8.99 7.29
CA ASP A 84 -13.91 8.27 7.73
C ASP A 84 -14.65 7.65 6.53
N VAL A 85 -14.31 6.40 6.21
CA VAL A 85 -14.89 5.61 5.12
C VAL A 85 -16.09 4.79 5.62
N PRO A 86 -17.26 4.86 4.97
CA PRO A 86 -18.40 4.02 5.34
C PRO A 86 -18.04 2.53 5.27
N SER A 87 -18.58 1.72 6.18
CA SER A 87 -18.17 0.31 6.35
C SER A 87 -18.35 -0.57 5.11
N ASN A 88 -19.33 -0.24 4.26
CA ASN A 88 -19.60 -0.94 2.99
C ASN A 88 -18.75 -0.43 1.82
N TRP A 89 -17.81 0.49 2.05
CA TRP A 89 -16.88 0.98 1.05
C TRP A 89 -15.45 0.50 1.35
N GLN A 90 -14.67 0.37 0.29
CA GLN A 90 -13.21 0.28 0.35
C GLN A 90 -12.64 1.46 -0.44
N VAL A 91 -11.61 2.10 0.12
CA VAL A 91 -10.97 3.27 -0.49
C VAL A 91 -9.47 3.13 -0.31
N TYR A 92 -8.71 3.38 -1.37
CA TYR A 92 -7.25 3.30 -1.36
C TYR A 92 -6.64 4.26 -2.38
N PRO A 93 -5.42 4.77 -2.12
CA PRO A 93 -4.70 5.60 -3.06
C PRO A 93 -4.15 4.76 -4.23
N GLN A 94 -3.97 5.36 -5.40
CA GLN A 94 -3.43 4.71 -6.60
C GLN A 94 -2.07 5.29 -7.00
N THR A 95 -1.07 4.42 -7.15
CA THR A 95 0.25 4.77 -7.66
C THR A 95 0.24 4.79 -9.19
N PRO A 96 1.05 5.66 -9.85
CA PRO A 96 1.14 5.69 -11.32
C PRO A 96 1.65 4.39 -11.95
N VAL A 97 2.40 3.60 -11.19
CA VAL A 97 2.99 2.33 -11.61
C VAL A 97 2.64 1.24 -10.59
N SER A 98 2.48 0.00 -11.07
CA SER A 98 2.14 -1.16 -10.22
C SER A 98 3.27 -1.58 -9.28
N SER A 99 4.51 -1.29 -9.67
CA SER A 99 5.71 -1.62 -8.90
C SER A 99 6.82 -0.63 -9.22
N PHE A 100 7.69 -0.35 -8.26
CA PHE A 100 8.78 0.62 -8.40
C PHE A 100 9.92 0.32 -7.41
N ASP A 101 11.08 0.93 -7.63
CA ASP A 101 12.26 0.84 -6.78
C ASP A 101 12.74 2.22 -6.30
N GLU A 102 12.51 3.26 -7.11
CA GLU A 102 12.76 4.65 -6.75
C GLU A 102 12.02 5.08 -5.48
N GLY A 103 12.70 5.82 -4.60
CA GLY A 103 12.14 6.30 -3.34
C GLY A 103 12.02 5.25 -2.23
N VAL A 104 12.49 4.02 -2.45
CA VAL A 104 12.55 2.97 -1.42
C VAL A 104 13.91 2.97 -0.73
N HIS A 105 13.88 3.10 0.59
CA HIS A 105 15.06 3.11 1.44
C HIS A 105 14.95 1.99 2.46
N ILE A 106 15.87 1.01 2.40
CA ILE A 106 16.01 0.01 3.45
C ILE A 106 16.89 0.60 4.54
N ASP A 107 16.26 1.04 5.62
CA ASP A 107 16.90 1.86 6.66
C ASP A 107 17.72 0.99 7.61
N ALA A 108 17.17 -0.13 8.06
CA ALA A 108 17.83 -1.04 8.99
C ALA A 108 17.31 -2.48 8.92
N TYR A 109 18.15 -3.43 9.35
CA TYR A 109 17.77 -4.82 9.50
C TYR A 109 18.49 -5.45 10.70
N GLU A 110 17.76 -5.74 11.76
CA GLU A 110 18.29 -6.29 13.02
C GLU A 110 17.26 -7.26 13.62
N ASN A 111 17.70 -8.41 14.16
CA ASN A 111 16.81 -9.39 14.81
C ASN A 111 15.61 -9.80 13.93
N ASN A 112 15.83 -10.03 12.64
CA ASN A 112 14.81 -10.32 11.63
C ASN A 112 13.75 -9.22 11.45
N ARG A 113 14.02 -7.99 11.90
CA ARG A 113 13.12 -6.85 11.77
C ARG A 113 13.66 -5.90 10.71
N LEU A 114 12.88 -5.73 9.65
CA LEU A 114 13.16 -4.86 8.50
C LEU A 114 12.50 -3.50 8.72
N ARG A 115 13.32 -2.44 8.73
CA ARG A 115 12.85 -1.05 8.67
C ARG A 115 13.09 -0.48 7.28
N MET A 116 12.04 0.08 6.70
CA MET A 116 12.06 0.63 5.35
C MET A 116 11.18 1.88 5.27
N THR A 117 11.66 2.89 4.53
CA THR A 117 10.91 4.09 4.19
C THR A 117 10.65 4.10 2.69
N ILE A 118 9.41 4.35 2.29
CA ILE A 118 8.97 4.44 0.90
C ILE A 118 8.42 5.84 0.66
N VAL A 119 9.03 6.58 -0.25
CA VAL A 119 8.55 7.88 -0.72
C VAL A 119 8.08 7.70 -2.15
N THR A 120 6.80 7.98 -2.41
CA THR A 120 6.22 7.77 -3.73
C THR A 120 5.15 8.83 -4.03
N SER A 121 4.72 8.88 -5.29
CA SER A 121 3.62 9.74 -5.73
C SER A 121 2.36 8.92 -5.98
N PHE A 122 1.20 9.52 -5.75
CA PHE A 122 -0.10 8.98 -6.07
C PHE A 122 -0.84 9.96 -6.98
N PHE A 123 -1.67 9.45 -7.90
CA PHE A 123 -2.40 10.27 -8.88
C PHE A 123 -3.91 10.29 -8.63
N ALA A 124 -4.41 9.39 -7.79
CA ALA A 124 -5.83 9.29 -7.47
C ALA A 124 -6.08 8.59 -6.13
N ILE A 125 -7.27 8.83 -5.59
CA ILE A 125 -7.89 7.98 -4.58
C ILE A 125 -9.09 7.30 -5.24
N TYR A 126 -9.11 5.97 -5.21
CA TYR A 126 -10.19 5.16 -5.73
C TYR A 126 -11.03 4.59 -4.60
N GLY A 127 -12.36 4.62 -4.74
CA GLY A 127 -13.30 4.00 -3.83
C GLY A 127 -14.32 3.15 -4.57
N SER A 128 -14.68 2.01 -3.98
CA SER A 128 -15.78 1.18 -4.46
C SER A 128 -16.59 0.60 -3.31
N GLN A 129 -17.88 0.36 -3.54
CA GLN A 129 -18.67 -0.45 -2.61
C GLN A 129 -18.13 -1.88 -2.61
N LYS A 130 -18.09 -2.50 -1.42
CA LYS A 130 -17.73 -3.90 -1.26
C LYS A 130 -18.86 -4.74 -1.85
N GLN A 131 -18.52 -5.56 -2.83
CA GLN A 131 -19.44 -6.54 -3.42
C GLN A 131 -18.99 -7.93 -3.00
N GLU A 132 -19.92 -8.77 -2.53
CA GLU A 132 -19.63 -10.18 -2.22
C GLU A 132 -19.34 -10.97 -3.50
N HIS A 133 -20.07 -10.67 -4.58
CA HIS A 133 -19.93 -11.33 -5.88
C HIS A 133 -20.02 -10.28 -7.00
N PRO A 134 -18.88 -9.80 -7.54
CA PRO A 134 -18.92 -8.98 -8.75
C PRO A 134 -19.51 -9.82 -9.88
N ILE A 135 -20.54 -9.29 -10.55
CA ILE A 135 -21.13 -9.93 -11.72
C ILE A 135 -20.19 -9.65 -12.90
N MET A 136 -19.51 -10.68 -13.40
CA MET A 136 -18.66 -10.59 -14.58
C MET A 136 -19.45 -9.99 -15.74
N ASP A 137 -18.83 -9.06 -16.48
CA ASP A 137 -19.38 -8.38 -17.66
C ASP A 137 -20.57 -7.44 -17.43
N LYS A 138 -20.97 -7.17 -16.18
CA LYS A 138 -21.94 -6.09 -15.86
C LYS A 138 -21.20 -4.79 -15.54
N ALA A 139 -21.61 -3.70 -16.17
CA ALA A 139 -21.14 -2.36 -15.80
C ALA A 139 -21.45 -2.09 -14.31
N ALA A 140 -20.53 -1.43 -13.62
CA ALA A 140 -20.76 -0.98 -12.25
C ALA A 140 -21.98 -0.04 -12.22
N GLU A 141 -22.86 -0.26 -11.24
CA GLU A 141 -24.03 0.61 -11.06
C GLU A 141 -23.58 2.02 -10.66
N GLU A 142 -24.29 3.04 -11.14
CA GLU A 142 -23.98 4.43 -10.80
C GLU A 142 -24.02 4.63 -9.28
N GLY A 143 -23.04 5.35 -8.73
CA GLY A 143 -22.93 5.56 -7.28
C GLY A 143 -22.30 4.39 -6.49
N THR A 144 -21.84 3.33 -7.17
CA THR A 144 -21.08 2.23 -6.51
C THR A 144 -19.55 2.41 -6.58
N TYR A 145 -19.09 3.46 -7.25
CA TYR A 145 -17.68 3.82 -7.39
C TYR A 145 -17.48 5.33 -7.20
N VAL A 146 -16.26 5.71 -6.82
CA VAL A 146 -15.78 7.09 -6.76
C VAL A 146 -14.30 7.12 -7.14
N GLN A 147 -13.87 8.14 -7.87
CA GLN A 147 -12.46 8.40 -8.14
C GLN A 147 -12.19 9.89 -8.02
N VAL A 148 -11.33 10.27 -7.07
CA VAL A 148 -10.82 11.64 -6.96
C VAL A 148 -9.43 11.65 -7.57
N ARG A 149 -9.27 12.31 -8.73
CA ARG A 149 -7.98 12.47 -9.41
C ARG A 149 -7.27 13.71 -8.90
N ARG A 150 -6.12 13.50 -8.26
CA ARG A 150 -5.26 14.55 -7.74
C ARG A 150 -3.89 13.96 -7.48
N ASP A 151 -2.86 14.73 -7.80
CA ASP A 151 -1.49 14.36 -7.44
C ASP A 151 -1.24 14.67 -5.96
N PHE A 152 -0.68 13.69 -5.24
CA PHE A 152 -0.23 13.85 -3.86
C PHE A 152 0.98 12.98 -3.58
N GLU A 153 1.80 13.41 -2.64
CA GLU A 153 2.97 12.66 -2.19
C GLU A 153 2.57 11.70 -1.08
N GLY A 154 3.28 10.58 -0.94
CA GLY A 154 3.16 9.77 0.24
C GLY A 154 4.46 9.21 0.78
N VAL A 155 4.48 9.07 2.10
CA VAL A 155 5.57 8.51 2.88
C VAL A 155 5.02 7.34 3.67
N ILE A 156 5.54 6.14 3.40
CA ILE A 156 5.14 4.91 4.08
C ILE A 156 6.35 4.38 4.83
N LYS A 157 6.21 4.18 6.14
CA LYS A 157 7.26 3.57 6.96
C LYS A 157 6.83 2.17 7.36
N LEU A 158 7.68 1.22 7.06
CA LEU A 158 7.53 -0.18 7.44
C LEU A 158 8.52 -0.50 8.54
N ASP A 159 8.05 -1.15 9.59
CA ASP A 159 8.85 -1.76 10.64
C ASP A 159 8.26 -3.14 10.93
N LEU A 160 8.68 -4.13 10.13
CA LEU A 160 8.03 -5.44 10.02
C LEU A 160 9.01 -6.57 10.26
N THR A 161 8.51 -7.72 10.72
CA THR A 161 9.32 -8.94 10.78
C THR A 161 9.51 -9.49 9.37
N LEU A 162 10.74 -9.80 8.95
CA LEU A 162 11.04 -10.50 7.71
C LEU A 162 11.17 -11.99 8.00
N ALA A 163 10.16 -12.77 7.64
CA ALA A 163 10.14 -14.22 7.88
C ALA A 163 10.89 -14.94 6.75
N ILE A 164 12.19 -15.17 6.92
CA ILE A 164 13.01 -15.95 5.99
C ILE A 164 12.91 -17.43 6.39
N GLU A 165 12.47 -18.27 5.45
CA GLU A 165 12.41 -19.73 5.59
C GLU A 165 13.74 -20.41 5.24
#